data_AF-C3RUF5-F1
#
_entry.id   AF-C3RUF5-F1
#
_cell.length_a   1.000
_cell.length_b   1.000
_cell.length_c   1.000
_cell.angle_alpha   90.00
_cell.angle_beta   90.00
_cell.angle_gamma   90.00
#
_symmetry.space_group_name_H-M   'P 1'
#
loop_
_entity.id
_entity.type
_entity.pdbx_description
1 polymer ?
#
loop_
_entity_poly.entity_id
_entity_poly.type
_entity_poly.pdbx_seq_one_letter_code
_entity_poly.pdbx_strand_id
1 'polypeptide(L)' 'LPDAGGTGLNCCRGTTLSGLEQQELHQFFADRVFPVLTPLAVDPSHPFPYISGLSLNLAVVVRNPETGNEL' A
#
# COMPACT_ATOMS: atom_id res chain seq x y z
N LEU A 1 0.45 -10.44 -14.90
CA LEU A 1 0.98 -11.80 -15.18
C LEU A 1 -0.05 -12.51 -16.05
N PRO A 2 0.32 -13.16 -17.16
CA PRO A 2 -0.62 -13.97 -17.93
C PRO A 2 -0.85 -15.33 -17.23
N ASP A 3 -2.08 -15.81 -17.36
CA ASP A 3 -2.66 -17.12 -17.02
C ASP A 3 -1.86 -18.13 -16.18
N ALA A 4 -2.28 -18.30 -14.92
CA ALA A 4 -2.04 -19.53 -14.16
C ALA A 4 -3.19 -20.53 -14.42
N GLY A 5 -3.22 -21.11 -15.62
CA GLY A 5 -4.09 -22.24 -15.90
C GLY A 5 -3.65 -23.48 -15.09
N GLY A 6 -4.52 -23.97 -14.21
CA GLY A 6 -4.46 -25.36 -13.71
C GLY A 6 -4.16 -25.60 -12.23
N THR A 7 -3.93 -24.56 -11.43
CA THR A 7 -3.90 -24.68 -9.95
C THR A 7 -4.90 -23.67 -9.40
N GLY A 8 -5.65 -23.96 -8.35
CA GLY A 8 -6.69 -23.07 -7.77
C GLY A 8 -6.18 -21.75 -7.17
N LEU A 9 -5.08 -21.21 -7.69
CA LEU A 9 -4.41 -19.98 -7.31
C LEU A 9 -4.57 -18.96 -8.45
N ASN A 10 -5.49 -18.02 -8.25
CA ASN A 10 -5.66 -16.88 -9.15
C ASN A 10 -5.02 -15.64 -8.54
N CYS A 11 -4.05 -15.06 -9.22
CA CYS A 11 -3.52 -13.74 -8.88
C CYS A 11 -4.50 -12.67 -9.39
N CYS A 12 -5.52 -12.36 -8.60
CA CYS A 12 -6.50 -11.34 -8.95
C CYS A 12 -5.94 -9.93 -8.77
N ARG A 13 -6.31 -9.01 -9.66
CA ARG A 13 -6.10 -7.57 -9.44
C ARG A 13 -7.22 -7.07 -8.51
N GLY A 14 -6.93 -6.08 -7.67
CA GLY A 14 -7.93 -5.56 -6.70
C GLY A 14 -9.26 -5.13 -7.34
N THR A 15 -9.25 -4.73 -8.62
CA THR A 15 -10.44 -4.36 -9.41
C THR A 15 -11.33 -5.53 -9.83
N THR A 16 -10.88 -6.77 -9.66
CA THR A 16 -11.58 -7.99 -10.08
C THR A 16 -12.22 -8.73 -8.89
N LEU A 17 -12.07 -8.20 -7.67
CA LEU A 17 -12.61 -8.78 -6.44
C LEU A 17 -14.08 -8.41 -6.24
N SER A 18 -14.87 -9.36 -5.72
CA SER A 18 -16.23 -9.10 -5.25
C SER A 18 -16.23 -8.15 -4.05
N GLY A 19 -17.38 -7.53 -3.75
CA GLY A 19 -17.50 -6.60 -2.63
C GLY A 19 -17.14 -7.21 -1.26
N LEU A 20 -17.46 -8.49 -1.06
CA LEU A 20 -17.12 -9.20 0.17
C LEU A 20 -15.61 -9.41 0.30
N GLU A 21 -14.94 -9.85 -0.76
CA GLU A 21 -13.48 -10.07 -0.77
C GLU A 21 -12.73 -8.74 -0.55
N GLN A 22 -13.23 -7.64 -1.11
CA GLN A 22 -12.66 -6.31 -0.85
C GLN A 22 -12.78 -5.92 0.62
N GLN A 23 -13.91 -6.20 1.25
CA GLN A 23 -14.13 -5.91 2.66
C GLN A 23 -13.23 -6.75 3.56
N GLU A 24 -13.06 -8.04 3.26
CA GLU A 24 -12.14 -8.92 3.99
C GLU A 24 -10.69 -8.46 3.87
N LEU A 25 -10.25 -8.08 2.67
CA LEU A 25 -8.90 -7.53 2.46
C LEU A 25 -8.70 -6.19 3.16
N HIS A 26 -9.73 -5.34 3.19
CA HIS A 26 -9.69 -4.08 3.91
C HIS A 26 -9.50 -4.32 5.42
N GLN A 27 -10.27 -5.25 6.00
CA GLN A 27 -10.14 -5.62 7.40
C GLN A 27 -8.75 -6.20 7.69
N PHE A 28 -8.26 -7.11 6.84
CA PHE A 28 -6.91 -7.65 6.94
C PHE A 28 -5.84 -6.55 6.89
N PHE A 29 -5.97 -5.59 5.97
CA PHE A 29 -5.06 -4.46 5.88
C PHE A 29 -5.06 -3.64 7.18
N ALA A 30 -6.23 -3.30 7.70
CA ALA A 30 -6.38 -2.51 8.92
C ALA A 30 -5.79 -3.22 10.15
N ASP A 31 -6.02 -4.53 10.29
CA ASP A 31 -5.65 -5.29 11.48
C ASP A 31 -4.19 -5.78 11.47
N ARG A 32 -3.63 -6.04 10.29
CA ARG A 32 -2.33 -6.73 10.15
C ARG A 32 -1.26 -5.89 9.47
N VAL A 33 -1.62 -5.11 8.46
CA VAL A 33 -0.65 -4.39 7.62
C VAL A 33 -0.43 -2.98 8.17
N PHE A 34 -1.50 -2.24 8.44
CA PHE A 34 -1.42 -0.86 8.90
C PHE A 34 -0.63 -0.67 10.20
N PRO A 35 -0.78 -1.52 11.25
CA PRO A 35 -0.07 -1.32 12.52
C PRO A 35 1.45 -1.48 12.43
N VAL A 36 1.96 -2.16 11.39
CA VAL A 36 3.40 -2.39 11.19
C VAL A 36 4.02 -1.42 10.18
N LEU A 37 3.20 -0.67 9.43
CA LEU A 37 3.70 0.41 8.59
C LEU A 37 4.22 1.51 9.51
N THR A 38 5.53 1.75 9.47
CA THR A 38 6.16 2.86 10.18
C THR A 38 6.16 4.06 9.23
N PRO A 39 5.21 5.00 9.33
CA PRO A 39 5.22 6.19 8.47
C PRO A 39 6.46 6.99 8.82
N LEU A 40 7.23 7.34 7.80
CA LEU A 40 8.43 8.11 7.98
C LEU A 40 8.31 9.39 7.17
N ALA A 41 8.12 10.50 7.89
CA ALA A 41 7.96 11.81 7.28
C ALA A 41 9.31 12.27 6.74
N VAL A 42 9.33 12.68 5.47
CA VAL A 42 10.51 13.22 4.81
C VAL A 42 10.26 14.70 4.60
N ASP A 43 11.03 15.55 5.27
CA ASP A 43 11.02 16.98 5.02
C ASP A 43 12.41 17.47 4.56
N PRO A 44 12.50 18.57 3.79
CA PRO A 44 13.76 19.05 3.23
C PRO A 44 14.80 19.48 4.27
N SER A 45 14.40 19.70 5.53
CA SER A 45 15.26 20.21 6.60
C SER A 45 16.13 19.12 7.23
N HIS A 46 15.88 17.84 6.92
CA HIS A 46 16.61 16.70 7.46
C HIS A 46 17.08 15.75 6.35
N PRO A 47 18.22 15.07 6.52
CA PRO A 47 18.72 14.11 5.54
C PRO A 47 17.76 12.93 5.37
N PHE A 48 17.66 12.42 4.14
CA PHE A 48 16.77 11.31 3.81
C PHE A 48 17.09 10.08 4.70
N PRO A 49 16.08 9.44 5.29
CA PRO A 49 16.23 8.26 6.12
C PRO A 49 16.96 7.11 5.40
N TYR A 50 17.74 6.34 6.14
CA TYR A 50 18.27 5.10 5.61
C TYR A 50 17.15 4.05 5.49
N ILE A 51 16.97 3.52 4.28
CA ILE A 51 16.00 2.48 3.97
C ILE A 51 16.75 1.25 3.45
N SER A 52 16.37 0.06 3.91
CA SER A 52 16.99 -1.19 3.45
C SER A 52 16.74 -1.40 1.95
N GLY A 53 17.79 -1.72 1.19
CA GLY A 53 17.67 -2.01 -0.25
C GLY A 53 16.94 -3.33 -0.58
N LEU A 54 16.66 -4.17 0.43
CA LEU A 54 15.94 -5.44 0.27
C LEU A 54 14.50 -5.38 0.81
N SER A 55 14.01 -4.20 1.20
CA SER A 55 12.61 -4.01 1.60
C SER A 55 11.77 -3.45 0.44
N LEU A 56 10.46 -3.75 0.47
CA LEU A 56 9.49 -3.01 -0.31
C LEU A 56 9.16 -1.71 0.42
N ASN A 57 9.27 -0.58 -0.28
CA ASN A 57 9.02 0.75 0.29
C ASN A 57 7.97 1.48 -0.56
N LEU A 58 7.06 2.18 0.10
CA LEU A 58 5.99 2.93 -0.55
C LEU A 58 6.18 4.43 -0.30
N ALA A 59 6.43 5.20 -1.36
CA ALA A 59 6.36 6.66 -1.30
C ALA A 59 4.93 7.11 -1.58
N VAL A 60 4.35 7.90 -0.67
CA VAL A 60 2.99 8.43 -0.79
C VAL A 60 3.09 9.95 -0.66
N VAL A 61 2.44 10.67 -1.57
CA VAL A 61 2.25 12.13 -1.48
C VAL A 61 0.84 12.37 -0.98
N VAL A 62 0.69 13.16 0.07
CA VAL A 62 -0.63 13.46 0.62
C VAL A 62 -1.06 14.83 0.14
N ARG A 63 -2.19 14.90 -0.57
CA ARG A 63 -2.78 16.17 -0.97
C ARG A 63 -3.82 16.59 0.05
N ASN A 64 -3.72 17.82 0.56
CA ASN A 64 -4.78 18.40 1.37
C ASN A 64 -6.01 18.66 0.48
N PRO A 65 -7.19 18.10 0.79
CA PRO A 65 -8.38 18.21 -0.04
C PRO A 65 -8.98 19.63 -0.06
N GLU A 66 -8.72 20.46 0.96
CA GLU A 66 -9.27 21.82 1.08
C GLU A 66 -8.39 22.86 0.41
N THR A 67 -7.07 22.70 0.48
CA THR A 67 -6.11 23.71 -0.02
C THR A 67 -5.40 23.28 -1.32
N GLY A 68 -5.52 22.00 -1.71
CA GLY A 68 -4.89 21.45 -2.90
C GLY A 68 -3.37 21.32 -2.83
N ASN A 69 -2.74 21.75 -1.73
CA ASN A 69 -1.30 21.66 -1.51
C ASN A 69 -0.89 20.20 -1.26
N GLU A 70 0.25 19.83 -1.81
CA GLU A 70 0.91 18.54 -1.61
C GLU A 70 1.84 18.64 -0.40
N LEU A 71 1.73 17.67 0.52
CA LEU A 71 2.59 17.47 1.68
C LEU A 71 3.43 16.19 1.47
#